data_AF-W7TG85-F1
#
_entry.id   AF-W7TG85-F1
#
_cell.length_a   1.000
_cell.length_b   1.000
_cell.length_c   1.000
_cell.angle_alpha   90.00
_cell.angle_beta   90.00
_cell.angle_gamma   90.00
#
_symmetry.space_group_name_H-M   'P 1'
#
loop_
_entity.id
_entity.type
_entity.pdbx_description
1 polymer ?
#
loop_
_entity_poly.entity_id
_entity_poly.type
_entity_poly.pdbx_seq_one_letter_code
_entity_poly.pdbx_strand_id
1 'polypeptide(L)'
;MGEFAEVLQEHQRVRTSDGFTILEKAIIEHNVVAASKVYDNIRISELGRLLKIAEDEAERVAARMIGEGRLKGCIDQTEGLLHFEEGGEGGKEGGKEGEAGVLLQNWDERIAGACQEVNAILEEAGKTMPGVLIGE
;
A
#
# COMPACT_ATOMS: atom_id res chain seq x y z
N MET A 1 -12.70 8.46 -14.23
CA MET A 1 -13.91 7.65 -14.00
C MET A 1 -14.91 7.72 -15.15
N GLY A 2 -15.17 8.89 -15.75
CA GLY A 2 -16.16 9.02 -16.83
C GLY A 2 -15.89 8.13 -18.06
N GLU A 3 -14.65 8.13 -18.57
CA GLU A 3 -14.32 7.48 -19.85
C GLU A 3 -14.39 5.94 -19.81
N PHE A 4 -13.98 5.31 -18.70
CA PHE A 4 -14.07 3.84 -18.57
C PHE A 4 -15.49 3.37 -18.27
N ALA A 5 -16.29 4.20 -17.58
CA ALA A 5 -17.69 3.90 -17.33
C ALA A 5 -18.51 3.85 -18.63
N GLU A 6 -18.13 4.58 -19.68
CA GLU A 6 -18.81 4.58 -20.98
C GLU A 6 -18.63 3.28 -21.78
N VAL A 7 -17.58 2.51 -21.48
CA VAL A 7 -17.27 1.23 -22.16
C VAL A 7 -18.04 0.06 -21.53
N LEU A 8 -18.64 0.24 -20.35
CA LEU A 8 -19.32 -0.82 -19.60
C LEU A 8 -20.65 -1.23 -20.24
N GLN A 9 -20.83 -2.54 -20.41
CA GLN A 9 -22.09 -3.14 -20.84
C GLN A 9 -23.18 -2.95 -19.77
N GLU A 10 -24.46 -2.96 -20.18
CA GLU A 10 -25.60 -2.74 -19.26
C GLU A 10 -25.57 -3.68 -18.04
N HIS A 11 -25.23 -4.95 -18.24
CA HIS A 11 -25.12 -5.96 -17.18
C HIS A 11 -23.91 -5.73 -16.23
N GLN A 12 -22.96 -4.87 -16.61
CA GLN A 12 -21.80 -4.49 -15.79
C GLN A 12 -22.05 -3.19 -15.00
N ARG A 13 -23.13 -2.47 -15.31
CA ARG A 13 -23.55 -1.22 -14.63
C ARG A 13 -24.50 -1.47 -13.45
N VAL A 14 -24.60 -2.71 -13.00
CA VAL A 14 -25.46 -3.09 -11.87
C VAL A 14 -25.06 -2.29 -10.64
N ARG A 15 -26.03 -1.56 -10.09
CA ARG A 15 -25.88 -0.80 -8.84
C ARG A 15 -26.16 -1.71 -7.66
N THR A 16 -25.29 -1.64 -6.67
CA THR A 16 -25.44 -2.29 -5.37
C THR A 16 -26.40 -1.49 -4.48
N SER A 17 -26.79 -2.07 -3.35
CA SER A 17 -27.62 -1.41 -2.31
C SER A 17 -27.10 -0.04 -1.90
N ASP A 18 -25.78 0.14 -2.00
CA ASP A 18 -25.02 1.30 -1.55
C ASP A 18 -24.99 2.40 -2.64
N GLY A 19 -25.68 2.21 -3.76
CA GLY A 19 -25.78 3.16 -4.86
C GLY A 19 -24.61 3.11 -5.85
N PHE A 20 -23.48 2.52 -5.50
CA PHE A 20 -22.33 2.32 -6.37
C PHE A 20 -22.48 1.14 -7.32
N THR A 21 -21.88 1.24 -8.50
CA THR A 21 -21.63 0.08 -9.37
C THR A 21 -20.58 -0.84 -8.77
N ILE A 22 -20.60 -2.12 -9.17
CA ILE A 22 -19.60 -3.11 -8.74
C ILE A 22 -18.19 -2.62 -9.05
N LEU A 23 -17.99 -1.99 -10.21
CA LEU A 23 -16.71 -1.44 -10.61
C LEU A 23 -16.28 -0.27 -9.71
N GLU A 24 -17.16 0.69 -9.46
CA GLU A 24 -16.83 1.84 -8.60
C GLU A 24 -16.37 1.37 -7.21
N LYS A 25 -17.06 0.38 -6.65
CA LYS A 25 -16.68 -0.23 -5.36
C LYS A 25 -15.30 -0.88 -5.44
N ALA A 26 -15.03 -1.67 -6.48
CA ALA A 26 -13.74 -2.32 -6.66
C ALA A 26 -12.59 -1.31 -6.82
N ILE A 27 -12.81 -0.19 -7.52
CA ILE A 27 -11.78 0.85 -7.68
C ILE A 27 -11.55 1.59 -6.36
N ILE A 28 -12.59 1.90 -5.59
CA ILE A 28 -12.44 2.52 -4.27
C ILE A 28 -11.59 1.63 -3.38
N GLU A 29 -11.90 0.33 -3.29
CA GLU A 29 -11.12 -0.63 -2.49
C GLU A 29 -9.66 -0.72 -2.97
N HIS A 30 -9.46 -0.83 -4.28
CA HIS A 30 -8.11 -0.85 -4.86
C HIS A 30 -7.32 0.41 -4.49
N ASN A 31 -7.95 1.58 -4.56
CA ASN A 31 -7.30 2.85 -4.24
C ASN A 31 -6.93 2.96 -2.75
N VAL A 32 -7.70 2.35 -1.84
CA VAL A 32 -7.34 2.26 -0.42
C VAL A 32 -6.06 1.44 -0.24
N VAL A 33 -5.94 0.29 -0.93
CA VAL A 33 -4.70 -0.51 -0.92
C VAL A 33 -3.55 0.23 -1.59
N ALA A 34 -3.81 1.01 -2.64
CA ALA A 34 -2.78 1.84 -3.26
C ALA A 34 -2.30 2.94 -2.30
N ALA A 35 -3.21 3.56 -1.55
CA ALA A 35 -2.87 4.55 -0.52
C ALA A 35 -2.00 3.93 0.58
N SER A 36 -2.27 2.69 1.00
CA SER A 36 -1.47 2.00 2.02
C SER A 36 -0.03 1.72 1.61
N LYS A 37 0.30 1.79 0.31
CA LYS A 37 1.66 1.62 -0.22
C LYS A 37 2.44 2.94 -0.30
N VAL A 38 1.78 4.08 -0.12
CA VAL A 38 2.37 5.42 -0.29
C VAL A 38 2.38 6.20 1.02
N TYR A 39 1.42 5.94 1.90
CA TYR A 39 1.26 6.63 3.18
C TYR A 39 1.47 5.65 4.33
N ASP A 40 2.21 6.09 5.37
CA ASP A 40 2.22 5.41 6.67
C ASP A 40 0.89 5.65 7.41
N ASN A 41 0.36 6.87 7.30
CA ASN A 41 -0.94 7.26 7.83
C ASN A 41 -1.57 8.38 6.99
N ILE A 42 -2.89 8.48 7.03
CA ILE A 42 -3.66 9.50 6.31
C ILE A 42 -4.89 9.91 7.12
N ARG A 43 -5.27 11.19 7.06
CA ARG A 43 -6.55 11.66 7.63
C ARG A 43 -7.71 11.05 6.85
N ILE A 44 -8.76 10.61 7.53
CA ILE A 44 -9.93 9.98 6.90
C ILE A 44 -10.62 10.96 5.93
N SER A 45 -10.73 12.24 6.30
CA SER A 45 -11.21 13.31 5.41
C SER A 45 -10.41 13.42 4.11
N GLU A 46 -9.08 13.30 4.20
CA GLU A 46 -8.19 13.38 3.05
C GLU A 46 -8.25 12.11 2.20
N LEU A 47 -8.40 10.94 2.83
CA LEU A 47 -8.68 9.67 2.15
C LEU A 47 -9.99 9.76 1.36
N GLY A 48 -11.06 10.31 1.96
CA GLY A 48 -12.32 10.57 1.25
C GLY A 48 -12.13 11.46 0.02
N ARG A 49 -11.35 12.54 0.14
CA ARG A 49 -10.99 13.43 -0.97
C ARG A 49 -10.24 12.70 -2.08
N LEU A 50 -9.29 11.84 -1.72
CA LEU A 50 -8.49 11.04 -2.66
C LEU A 50 -9.34 10.00 -3.40
N LEU A 51 -10.26 9.35 -2.68
CA LEU A 51 -11.19 8.35 -3.21
C LEU A 51 -12.41 8.95 -3.93
N LYS A 52 -12.63 10.27 -3.76
CA LYS A 52 -13.80 11.02 -4.24
C LYS A 52 -15.12 10.51 -3.65
N ILE A 53 -15.11 10.19 -2.37
CA ILE A 53 -16.27 9.79 -1.57
C ILE A 53 -16.35 10.63 -0.30
N ALA A 54 -17.47 10.55 0.41
CA ALA A 54 -17.63 11.21 1.70
C ALA A 54 -16.70 10.59 2.76
N GLU A 55 -16.34 11.36 3.78
CA GLU A 55 -15.43 10.94 4.86
C GLU A 55 -15.99 9.73 5.62
N ASP A 56 -17.28 9.74 5.95
CA ASP A 56 -17.97 8.64 6.64
C ASP A 56 -17.95 7.34 5.82
N GLU A 57 -18.08 7.47 4.49
CA GLU A 57 -18.02 6.33 3.58
C GLU A 57 -16.58 5.80 3.44
N ALA A 58 -15.58 6.67 3.43
CA ALA A 58 -14.17 6.28 3.42
C ALA A 58 -13.80 5.48 4.67
N GLU A 59 -14.26 5.93 5.85
CA GLU A 59 -14.07 5.21 7.11
C GLU A 59 -14.73 3.83 7.07
N ARG A 60 -15.99 3.73 6.61
CA ARG A 60 -16.70 2.45 6.49
C ARG A 60 -16.00 1.48 5.56
N VAL A 61 -15.49 1.96 4.42
CA VAL A 61 -14.75 1.12 3.47
C VAL A 61 -13.46 0.63 4.13
N ALA A 62 -12.67 1.51 4.74
CA ALA A 62 -11.44 1.13 5.43
C ALA A 62 -11.72 0.13 6.56
N ALA A 63 -12.70 0.40 7.42
CA ALA A 63 -13.07 -0.47 8.54
C ALA A 63 -13.50 -1.87 8.05
N ARG A 64 -14.28 -1.94 6.98
CA ARG A 64 -14.68 -3.21 6.38
C ARG A 64 -13.48 -3.95 5.80
N MET A 65 -12.58 -3.28 5.07
CA MET A 65 -11.40 -3.91 4.49
C MET A 65 -10.42 -4.43 5.56
N ILE A 66 -10.29 -3.72 6.67
CA ILE A 66 -9.53 -4.17 7.85
C ILE A 66 -10.20 -5.40 8.47
N GLY A 67 -11.52 -5.34 8.71
CA GLY A 67 -12.29 -6.47 9.27
C GLY A 67 -12.28 -7.72 8.40
N GLU A 68 -12.20 -7.56 7.07
CA GLU A 68 -12.04 -8.64 6.10
C GLU A 68 -10.59 -9.12 5.93
N GLY A 69 -9.60 -8.47 6.57
CA GLY A 69 -8.18 -8.80 6.46
C GLY A 69 -7.54 -8.43 5.12
N ARG A 70 -8.22 -7.62 4.29
CA ARG A 70 -7.75 -7.17 2.97
C ARG A 70 -6.94 -5.88 3.03
N LEU A 71 -6.99 -5.17 4.14
CA LEU A 71 -6.18 -3.99 4.46
C LEU A 71 -5.56 -4.19 5.84
N LYS A 72 -4.24 -4.03 5.96
CA LYS A 72 -3.56 -4.07 7.26
C LYS A 72 -3.43 -2.65 7.80
N GLY A 73 -3.93 -2.41 9.00
CA GLY A 73 -3.96 -1.08 9.59
C GLY A 73 -4.99 -0.93 10.69
N CYS A 74 -5.01 0.24 11.33
CA CYS A 74 -5.94 0.59 12.38
C CYS A 74 -6.48 2.02 12.21
N ILE A 75 -7.72 2.23 12.68
CA ILE A 75 -8.40 3.52 12.61
C ILE A 75 -8.37 4.17 14.00
N ASP A 76 -7.81 5.37 14.09
CA ASP A 76 -7.99 6.26 15.24
C ASP A 76 -9.15 7.23 14.95
N GLN A 77 -10.31 6.91 15.50
CA GLN A 77 -11.52 7.73 15.33
C GLN A 77 -11.47 9.04 16.12
N THR A 78 -10.63 9.15 17.16
CA THR A 78 -10.51 10.38 17.97
C THR A 78 -9.71 11.43 17.22
N GLU A 79 -8.62 11.01 16.57
CA GLU A 79 -7.76 11.88 15.77
C GLU A 79 -8.19 11.97 14.29
N GLY A 80 -9.06 11.06 13.84
CA GLY A 80 -9.52 10.97 12.45
C GLY A 80 -8.42 10.51 11.50
N LEU A 81 -7.57 9.57 11.95
CA LEU A 81 -6.42 9.04 11.23
C LEU A 81 -6.60 7.55 10.93
N LEU A 82 -6.21 7.15 9.72
CA LEU A 82 -6.01 5.76 9.34
C LEU A 82 -4.51 5.50 9.30
N HIS A 83 -4.04 4.58 10.15
CA HIS A 83 -2.68 4.09 10.15
C HIS A 83 -2.60 2.82 9.32
N PHE A 84 -1.69 2.79 8.36
CA PHE A 84 -1.41 1.60 7.57
C PHE A 84 -0.27 0.83 8.22
N GLU A 85 -0.41 -0.48 8.29
CA GLU A 85 0.71 -1.35 8.65
C GLU A 85 1.49 -1.67 7.37
N GLU A 86 2.80 -1.51 7.41
CA GLU A 86 3.69 -1.86 6.29
C GLU A 86 3.62 -3.37 6.06
N GLY A 87 2.72 -3.76 5.15
CA GLY A 87 2.56 -5.13 4.72
C GLY A 87 3.68 -5.47 3.75
N GLY A 88 4.82 -5.93 4.27
CA GLY A 88 5.70 -6.79 3.49
C GLY A 88 4.84 -7.87 2.82
N GLU A 89 4.92 -7.97 1.49
CA GLU A 89 4.18 -8.96 0.69
C GLU A 89 4.67 -10.36 1.07
N GLY A 90 4.13 -10.90 2.16
CA GLY A 90 4.59 -12.12 2.80
C GLY A 90 3.81 -12.35 4.07
N GLY A 91 2.59 -12.86 3.94
CA GLY A 91 1.83 -13.36 5.09
C GLY A 91 2.63 -14.44 5.82
N LYS A 92 3.17 -14.10 6.99
CA LYS A 92 3.25 -15.06 8.08
C LYS A 92 2.10 -14.78 9.03
N GLU A 93 0.99 -15.44 8.74
CA GLU A 93 0.06 -15.83 9.79
C GLU A 93 0.85 -16.65 10.81
N GLY A 94 0.90 -16.17 12.06
CA GLY A 94 1.44 -16.94 13.18
C GLY A 94 2.85 -16.55 13.59
N GLY A 95 2.94 -15.67 14.58
CA GLY A 95 4.15 -15.45 15.33
C GLY A 95 4.09 -14.13 16.08
N LYS A 96 4.05 -14.19 17.42
CA LYS A 96 4.37 -13.05 18.29
C LYS A 96 5.83 -12.65 18.06
N GLU A 97 6.09 -11.93 17.00
CA GLU A 97 7.24 -11.04 16.92
C GLU A 97 6.63 -9.65 17.00
N GLY A 98 6.81 -8.97 18.14
CA GLY A 98 6.24 -7.63 18.35
C GLY A 98 6.77 -6.65 17.31
N GLU A 99 6.26 -5.42 17.30
CA GLU A 99 6.68 -4.34 16.39
C GLU A 99 8.21 -4.26 16.20
N ALA A 100 8.98 -4.53 17.26
CA ALA A 100 10.44 -4.61 17.23
C ALA A 100 11.03 -5.67 16.28
N GLY A 101 10.38 -6.83 16.12
CA GLY A 101 10.82 -7.88 15.18
C GLY A 101 10.62 -7.48 13.72
N VAL A 102 9.51 -6.82 13.40
CA VAL A 102 9.25 -6.26 12.06
C VAL A 102 10.24 -5.15 11.76
N LEU A 103 10.50 -4.25 12.72
CA LEU A 103 11.52 -3.20 12.59
C LEU A 103 12.92 -3.75 12.32
N LEU A 104 13.31 -4.84 12.99
CA LEU A 104 14.61 -5.48 12.79
C LEU A 104 14.71 -6.16 11.42
N GLN A 105 13.64 -6.83 10.96
CA GLN A 105 13.60 -7.42 9.62
C GLN A 105 13.72 -6.35 8.53
N ASN A 106 12.96 -5.24 8.65
CA ASN A 106 13.07 -4.11 7.73
C ASN A 106 14.48 -3.49 7.75
N TRP A 107 15.13 -3.44 8.92
CA TRP A 107 16.51 -2.95 9.02
C TRP A 107 17.51 -3.87 8.30
N ASP A 108 17.39 -5.18 8.47
CA ASP A 108 18.22 -6.17 7.78
C ASP A 108 18.02 -6.10 6.25
N GLU A 109 16.78 -5.98 5.78
CA GLU A 109 16.47 -5.81 4.35
C GLU A 109 17.11 -4.54 3.77
N ARG A 110 17.08 -3.44 4.51
CA ARG A 110 17.72 -2.17 4.11
C ARG A 110 19.23 -2.28 4.03
N ILE A 111 19.87 -2.99 4.97
CA ILE A 111 21.31 -3.25 4.90
C ILE A 111 21.62 -4.11 3.68
N ALA A 112 20.84 -5.16 3.43
CA ALA A 112 21.03 -6.02 2.27
C ALA A 112 20.90 -5.23 0.96
N GLY A 113 19.90 -4.35 0.83
CA GLY A 113 19.72 -3.47 -0.31
C GLY A 113 20.92 -2.54 -0.54
N ALA A 114 21.41 -1.89 0.52
CA ALA A 114 22.60 -1.04 0.42
C ALA A 114 23.85 -1.83 -0.02
N CYS A 115 24.06 -3.03 0.49
CA CYS A 115 25.15 -3.91 0.07
C CYS A 115 25.02 -4.32 -1.41
N GLN A 116 23.80 -4.61 -1.86
CA GLN A 116 23.53 -4.93 -3.27
C GLN A 116 23.80 -3.74 -4.20
N GLU A 117 23.40 -2.53 -3.80
CA GLU A 117 23.70 -1.31 -4.55
C GLU A 117 25.20 -1.04 -4.64
N VAL A 118 25.93 -1.19 -3.53
CA VAL A 118 27.41 -1.06 -3.54
C VAL A 118 28.04 -2.08 -4.49
N ASN A 119 27.59 -3.33 -4.46
CA ASN A 119 28.09 -4.36 -5.39
C ASN A 119 27.77 -4.02 -6.85
N ALA A 120 26.56 -3.52 -7.14
CA ALA A 120 26.19 -3.12 -8.49
C ALA A 120 27.09 -1.99 -9.02
N ILE A 121 27.37 -0.98 -8.19
CA ILE A 121 28.29 0.11 -8.52
C ILE A 121 29.70 -0.43 -8.75
N LEU A 122 30.17 -1.37 -7.91
CA LEU A 122 31.49 -1.99 -8.07
C LEU A 122 31.62 -2.74 -9.40
N GLU A 123 30.60 -3.52 -9.78
CA GLU A 123 30.57 -4.22 -11.06
C GLU A 123 30.57 -3.25 -12.25
N GLU A 124 29.82 -2.16 -12.18
CA GLU A 124 29.77 -1.14 -13.23
C GLU A 124 31.09 -0.37 -13.36
N ALA A 125 31.71 -0.02 -12.23
CA ALA A 125 33.02 0.62 -12.18
C ALA A 125 34.12 -0.30 -12.77
N GLY A 126 34.08 -1.60 -12.45
CA GLY A 126 35.01 -2.59 -13.00
C GLY A 126 34.89 -2.79 -14.51
N LYS A 127 33.69 -2.67 -15.08
CA LYS A 127 33.46 -2.72 -16.54
C LYS A 127 33.96 -1.46 -17.24
N THR A 128 33.74 -0.29 -16.64
CA THR A 128 34.03 1.01 -17.27
C THR A 128 35.50 1.40 -17.14
N MET A 129 36.17 0.97 -16.07
CA MET A 129 37.58 1.29 -15.79
C MET A 129 38.35 0.03 -15.34
N PRO A 130 38.86 -0.77 -16.29
CA PRO A 130 39.68 -1.93 -15.96
C PRO A 130 41.01 -1.48 -15.34
N GLY A 131 41.07 -1.48 -14.01
CA GLY A 131 42.24 -1.08 -13.22
C GLY A 131 41.92 -0.40 -11.88
N VAL A 132 40.72 0.16 -11.71
CA VAL A 132 40.35 0.90 -10.48
C VAL A 132 40.09 -0.02 -9.28
N LEU A 133 39.78 -1.30 -9.53
CA LEU A 133 39.49 -2.31 -8.51
C LEU A 133 40.72 -3.11 -8.08
N ILE A 134 41.88 -2.86 -8.69
CA ILE A 134 43.13 -3.49 -8.31
C ILE A 134 43.74 -2.57 -7.26
N GLY A 135 43.45 -2.83 -5.99
CA GLY A 135 44.26 -2.29 -4.91
C GLY A 135 45.69 -2.82 -5.04
N GLU A 136 46.65 -1.91 -5.18
CA GLU A 136 48.01 -2.16 -4.70
C GLU A 136 48.02 -2.25 -3.17
#